data_AF-A0A238UMB3-F1
#
_entry.id   AF-A0A238UMB3-F1
#
_cell.length_a   1.000
_cell.length_b   1.000
_cell.length_c   1.000
_cell.angle_alpha   90.00
_cell.angle_beta   90.00
_cell.angle_gamma   90.00
#
_symmetry.space_group_name_H-M   'P 1'
#
loop_
_entity.id
_entity.type
_entity.pdbx_description
1 polymer ?
#
loop_
_entity_poly.entity_id
_entity_poly.type
_entity_poly.pdbx_seq_one_letter_code
_entity_poly.pdbx_strand_id
1 'polypeptide(L)'
;MPARPRGRAADPLAEYRAKRDPARTAEPVPPAGSALPEGRGDTFVVQEHHTPRGAGERVHWDLRLERDGVLKSWAVPKGPPVEQGPGRLAVPTEDHPPEYASFAGTITAGEYGGGSVTVWDAGHYATEKWADDHITVTFDGTRLAGRYVLFRLDDGTWNIRKLDATRATEPTAELPEVPLPMLATTGELPPAAEDADWGYEFKWDGVRAVAAVHRGVFGLTSRKGTDITVRYPEVSKLPAALAGHDAVVDGEIVAMDGAGRPDFGALQNRMHRTGPEVPRLAAAKPVTFLVFDLLSWDGEDLTALTYAERRERLDALGLTGHRWVTTPWFRGSGAGVHAASVENGLEGVVAKRLGSAYRPGVRSLDWRKVKNVRTQSVVVGGWRPGQGRRAGGVGSLLFGVPDDEGRLIYAGHVGTGFTDQALRDLERMFTARTTSPFHGTLPREVTRDAHWIEPDLVGEVAYAVWTAEGRLRHPSWKGIRDDLEPDDVVVEP
;
A
#
# COMPACT_ATOMS: atom_id res chain seq x y z
N MET A 1 -34.06 -7.59 59.01
CA MET A 1 -32.58 -7.73 58.99
C MET A 1 -32.04 -6.61 58.11
N PRO A 2 -31.35 -5.59 58.63
CA PRO A 2 -30.81 -4.54 57.78
C PRO A 2 -29.66 -5.12 56.94
N ALA A 3 -29.62 -4.73 55.66
CA ALA A 3 -28.59 -5.15 54.74
C ALA A 3 -27.21 -4.71 55.25
N ARG A 4 -26.24 -5.65 55.25
CA ARG A 4 -24.84 -5.34 55.51
C ARG A 4 -24.35 -4.29 54.50
N PRO A 5 -23.57 -3.27 54.92
CA PRO A 5 -23.00 -2.31 53.99
C PRO A 5 -22.08 -3.07 53.01
N ARG A 6 -22.25 -2.83 51.71
CA ARG A 6 -21.30 -3.28 50.67
C ARG A 6 -19.94 -2.69 51.04
N GLY A 7 -18.98 -3.55 51.39
CA GLY A 7 -17.61 -3.13 51.68
C GLY A 7 -17.06 -2.30 50.52
N ARG A 8 -16.35 -1.22 50.84
CA ARG A 8 -15.64 -0.37 49.88
C ARG A 8 -14.80 -1.29 48.98
N ALA A 9 -15.13 -1.38 47.69
CA ALA A 9 -14.39 -2.20 46.75
C ALA A 9 -12.91 -1.80 46.81
N ALA A 10 -12.01 -2.78 46.93
CA ALA A 10 -10.57 -2.54 46.91
C ALA A 10 -10.21 -1.87 45.58
N ASP A 11 -9.38 -0.83 45.64
CA ASP A 11 -9.00 -0.04 44.48
C ASP A 11 -8.09 -0.88 43.54
N PRO A 12 -8.55 -1.28 42.35
CA PRO A 12 -7.84 -2.24 41.50
C PRO A 12 -6.53 -1.68 40.92
N LEU A 13 -6.37 -0.35 40.87
CA LEU A 13 -5.15 0.31 40.36
C LEU A 13 -4.15 0.65 41.48
N ALA A 14 -4.38 0.19 42.71
CA ALA A 14 -3.52 0.54 43.85
C ALA A 14 -2.07 0.06 43.66
N GLU A 15 -1.88 -1.17 43.21
CA GLU A 15 -0.55 -1.71 42.90
C GLU A 15 0.08 -0.98 41.71
N TYR A 16 -0.71 -0.67 40.68
CA TYR A 16 -0.23 0.09 39.53
C TYR A 16 0.36 1.43 39.94
N ARG A 17 -0.39 2.23 40.72
CA ARG A 17 0.09 3.52 41.21
C ARG A 17 1.29 3.41 42.14
N ALA A 18 1.34 2.39 43.00
CA ALA A 18 2.46 2.22 43.93
C ALA A 18 3.80 1.98 43.21
N LYS A 19 3.77 1.49 41.97
CA LYS A 19 4.95 1.21 41.14
C LYS A 19 5.41 2.39 40.27
N ARG A 20 4.65 3.49 40.18
CA ARG A 20 4.94 4.64 39.31
C ARG A 20 5.10 5.93 40.09
N ASP A 21 6.02 6.76 39.64
CA ASP A 21 6.09 8.16 40.02
C ASP A 21 5.53 9.02 38.86
N PRO A 22 4.34 9.64 38.99
CA PRO A 22 3.74 10.47 37.95
C PRO A 22 4.59 11.65 37.49
N ALA A 23 5.58 12.07 38.29
CA ALA A 23 6.51 13.13 37.91
C ALA A 23 7.65 12.64 37.00
N ARG A 24 7.83 11.32 36.86
CA ARG A 24 9.01 10.70 36.22
C ARG A 24 8.65 9.74 35.08
N THR A 25 7.47 9.13 35.11
CA THR A 25 6.97 8.28 34.04
C THR A 25 6.13 9.06 33.02
N ALA A 26 6.21 8.66 31.75
CA ALA A 26 5.33 9.13 30.69
C ALA A 26 4.00 8.33 30.65
N GLU A 27 3.90 7.27 31.45
CA GLU A 27 2.70 6.44 31.54
C GLU A 27 1.51 7.21 32.15
N PRO A 28 0.27 6.91 31.73
CA PRO A 28 -0.92 7.49 32.35
C PRO A 28 -1.08 6.98 33.79
N VAL A 29 -1.15 7.89 34.76
CA VAL A 29 -1.37 7.55 36.17
C VAL A 29 -2.59 8.30 36.71
N PRO A 30 -3.80 7.71 36.68
CA PRO A 30 -4.99 8.39 37.19
C PRO A 30 -4.92 8.56 38.72
N PRO A 31 -5.45 9.66 39.27
CA PRO A 31 -5.45 9.90 40.72
C PRO A 31 -6.14 8.79 41.52
N ALA A 32 -5.70 8.54 42.75
CA ALA A 32 -6.34 7.59 43.65
C ALA A 32 -7.80 8.01 43.96
N GLY A 33 -8.72 7.05 43.99
CA GLY A 33 -10.14 7.31 44.20
C GLY A 33 -10.91 7.85 42.98
N SER A 34 -10.26 7.94 41.81
CA SER A 34 -10.96 8.21 40.55
C SER A 34 -11.99 7.12 40.27
N ALA A 35 -13.17 7.50 39.77
CA ALA A 35 -14.14 6.53 39.30
C ALA A 35 -13.54 5.75 38.13
N LEU A 36 -13.68 4.42 38.14
CA LEU A 36 -13.29 3.60 37.01
C LEU A 36 -14.27 3.89 35.85
N PRO A 37 -13.77 4.01 34.61
CA PRO A 37 -14.63 4.24 33.47
C PRO A 37 -15.52 3.01 33.21
N GLU A 38 -16.78 3.26 32.85
CA GLU A 38 -17.70 2.23 32.36
C GLU A 38 -17.46 2.03 30.87
N GLY A 39 -16.53 1.15 30.53
CA GLY A 39 -16.29 0.71 29.15
C GLY A 39 -17.11 -0.53 28.79
N ARG A 40 -17.06 -0.93 27.51
CA ARG A 40 -17.80 -2.11 27.03
C ARG A 40 -17.15 -3.43 27.47
N GLY A 41 -15.94 -3.38 28.03
CA GLY A 41 -15.21 -4.57 28.46
C GLY A 41 -14.85 -5.47 27.28
N ASP A 42 -14.64 -4.86 26.11
CA ASP A 42 -14.39 -5.55 24.84
C ASP A 42 -13.12 -5.07 24.14
N THR A 43 -12.33 -4.16 24.71
CA THR A 43 -11.05 -3.72 24.09
C THR A 43 -9.89 -4.62 24.51
N PHE A 44 -8.98 -4.92 23.59
CA PHE A 44 -7.68 -5.46 23.94
C PHE A 44 -6.54 -4.67 23.30
N VAL A 45 -5.38 -4.71 23.95
CA VAL A 45 -4.12 -4.24 23.37
C VAL A 45 -3.02 -5.26 23.66
N VAL A 46 -2.07 -5.36 22.74
CA VAL A 46 -0.79 -6.02 22.96
C VAL A 46 0.30 -4.99 22.75
N GLN A 47 1.10 -4.75 23.79
CA GLN A 47 2.23 -3.82 23.72
C GLN A 47 3.54 -4.59 23.68
N GLU A 48 4.39 -4.29 22.70
CA GLU A 48 5.75 -4.80 22.64
C GLU A 48 6.65 -3.89 23.46
N HIS A 49 7.35 -4.48 24.43
CA HIS A 49 8.10 -3.79 25.46
C HIS A 49 9.56 -4.23 25.46
N HIS A 50 10.41 -3.26 25.12
CA HIS A 50 11.85 -3.36 24.99
C HIS A 50 12.54 -2.75 26.22
N THR A 51 13.13 -3.59 27.06
CA THR A 51 13.81 -3.17 28.29
C THR A 51 15.33 -3.36 28.17
N PRO A 52 16.14 -2.29 28.29
CA PRO A 52 17.60 -2.41 28.25
C PRO A 52 18.13 -3.26 29.41
N ARG A 53 19.06 -4.20 29.14
CA ARG A 53 19.72 -5.01 30.17
C ARG A 53 21.18 -5.29 29.81
N GLY A 54 22.09 -4.58 30.46
CA GLY A 54 23.53 -4.70 30.19
C GLY A 54 23.87 -4.23 28.78
N ALA A 55 24.54 -5.06 27.98
CA ALA A 55 24.88 -4.78 26.58
C ALA A 55 23.78 -5.20 25.56
N GLY A 56 22.63 -5.69 26.04
CA GLY A 56 21.53 -6.16 25.19
C GLY A 56 20.17 -5.65 25.65
N GLU A 57 19.13 -6.21 25.04
CA GLU A 57 17.74 -5.81 25.24
C GLU A 57 16.87 -7.03 25.53
N ARG A 58 15.91 -6.89 26.45
CA ARG A 58 14.89 -7.90 26.72
C ARG A 58 13.57 -7.42 26.13
N VAL A 59 13.02 -8.22 25.22
CA VAL A 59 11.71 -7.99 24.61
C VAL A 59 10.67 -8.92 25.21
N HIS A 60 9.49 -8.39 25.48
CA HIS A 60 8.29 -9.15 25.84
C HIS A 60 7.04 -8.41 25.34
N TRP A 61 5.90 -9.09 25.35
CA TRP A 61 4.63 -8.53 24.90
C TRP A 61 3.62 -8.54 26.04
N ASP A 62 3.08 -7.40 26.40
CA ASP A 62 2.05 -7.26 27.41
C ASP A 62 0.67 -7.36 26.75
N LEU A 63 -0.01 -8.48 26.95
CA LEU A 63 -1.42 -8.66 26.56
C LEU A 63 -2.32 -8.07 27.64
N ARG A 64 -3.25 -7.22 27.22
CA ARG A 64 -4.15 -6.49 28.12
C ARG A 64 -5.59 -6.56 27.63
N LEU A 65 -6.49 -6.92 28.54
CA LEU A 65 -7.92 -7.06 28.27
C LEU A 65 -8.70 -6.08 29.14
N GLU A 66 -9.50 -5.21 28.52
CA GLU A 66 -10.40 -4.31 29.22
C GLU A 66 -11.50 -5.10 29.94
N ARG A 67 -11.57 -4.98 31.27
CA ARG A 67 -12.57 -5.64 32.11
C ARG A 67 -12.78 -4.87 33.40
N ASP A 68 -14.04 -4.67 33.77
CA ASP A 68 -14.44 -4.02 35.03
C ASP A 68 -13.75 -2.64 35.25
N GLY A 69 -13.58 -1.88 34.16
CA GLY A 69 -13.00 -0.54 34.19
C GLY A 69 -11.48 -0.48 34.32
N VAL A 70 -10.77 -1.60 34.16
CA VAL A 70 -9.30 -1.68 34.12
C VAL A 70 -8.82 -2.61 33.00
N LEU A 71 -7.52 -2.63 32.75
CA LEU A 71 -6.85 -3.55 31.84
C LEU A 71 -6.22 -4.70 32.63
N LYS A 72 -6.85 -5.88 32.57
CA LYS A 72 -6.29 -7.13 33.09
C LYS A 72 -5.12 -7.56 32.24
N SER A 73 -3.96 -7.80 32.85
CA SER A 73 -2.68 -7.77 32.12
C SER A 73 -1.80 -9.01 32.34
N TRP A 74 -1.16 -9.47 31.27
CA TRP A 74 -0.19 -10.57 31.29
C TRP A 74 1.01 -10.26 30.39
N ALA A 75 2.22 -10.40 30.95
CA ALA A 75 3.46 -10.38 30.19
C ALA A 75 3.70 -11.73 29.51
N VAL A 76 3.80 -11.75 28.19
CA VAL A 76 4.03 -12.93 27.36
C VAL A 76 5.43 -12.84 26.74
N PRO A 77 6.46 -13.49 27.33
CA PRO A 77 7.86 -13.26 26.96
C PRO A 77 8.21 -13.62 25.51
N LYS A 78 7.47 -14.57 24.92
CA LYS A 78 7.65 -14.99 23.51
C LYS A 78 6.57 -14.42 22.60
N GLY A 79 5.74 -13.49 23.07
CA GLY A 79 4.59 -12.96 22.36
C GLY A 79 3.40 -13.92 22.36
N PRO A 80 2.14 -13.45 22.33
CA PRO A 80 0.98 -14.32 22.15
C PRO A 80 1.08 -15.15 20.85
N PRO A 81 0.61 -16.40 20.83
CA PRO A 81 0.70 -17.23 19.63
C PRO A 81 -0.23 -16.70 18.53
N VAL A 82 0.32 -16.36 17.36
CA VAL A 82 -0.49 -15.97 16.19
C VAL A 82 -1.08 -17.19 15.48
N GLU A 83 -0.33 -18.29 15.43
CA GLU A 83 -0.73 -19.60 14.91
C GLU A 83 -1.16 -20.56 16.03
N GLN A 84 -1.92 -21.60 15.68
CA GLN A 84 -2.21 -22.69 16.60
C GLN A 84 -0.93 -23.46 16.94
N GLY A 85 -0.79 -23.87 18.19
CA GLY A 85 0.40 -24.58 18.65
C GLY A 85 0.44 -24.75 20.16
N PRO A 86 1.61 -25.13 20.70
CA PRO A 86 1.78 -25.24 22.15
C PRO A 86 1.52 -23.90 22.84
N GLY A 87 1.01 -23.97 24.07
CA GLY A 87 0.79 -22.79 24.90
C GLY A 87 2.09 -22.02 25.17
N ARG A 88 1.97 -20.71 25.36
CA ARG A 88 3.08 -19.82 25.72
C ARG A 88 2.85 -19.27 27.12
N LEU A 89 3.93 -19.16 27.90
CA LEU A 89 3.92 -18.55 29.23
C LEU A 89 3.31 -17.14 29.16
N ALA A 90 2.35 -16.86 30.04
CA ALA A 90 1.72 -15.56 30.19
C ALA A 90 1.73 -15.20 31.69
N VAL A 91 2.62 -14.31 32.11
CA VAL A 91 2.82 -13.97 33.53
C VAL A 91 1.87 -12.84 33.93
N PRO A 92 0.93 -13.03 34.89
CA PRO A 92 0.06 -11.96 35.33
C PRO A 92 0.85 -10.77 35.85
N THR A 93 0.43 -9.57 35.50
CA THR A 93 0.95 -8.30 36.02
C THR A 93 -0.18 -7.50 36.68
N GLU A 94 0.15 -6.38 37.32
CA GLU A 94 -0.87 -5.53 37.92
C GLU A 94 -1.89 -5.01 36.89
N ASP A 95 -3.08 -4.67 37.35
CA ASP A 95 -4.09 -4.06 36.47
C ASP A 95 -3.65 -2.67 36.02
N HIS A 96 -3.90 -2.33 34.75
CA HIS A 96 -3.52 -1.02 34.19
C HIS A 96 -4.75 -0.13 33.97
N PRO A 97 -4.59 1.20 33.98
CA PRO A 97 -5.69 2.10 33.67
C PRO A 97 -6.08 1.98 32.18
N PRO A 98 -7.36 2.11 31.81
CA PRO A 98 -7.80 1.97 30.41
C PRO A 98 -7.11 2.90 29.42
N GLU A 99 -6.72 4.10 29.86
CA GLU A 99 -5.97 5.07 29.05
C GLU A 99 -4.61 4.50 28.58
N TYR A 100 -4.05 3.55 29.33
CA TYR A 100 -2.81 2.85 28.99
C TYR A 100 -2.93 2.03 27.70
N ALA A 101 -4.15 1.66 27.28
CA ALA A 101 -4.37 0.91 26.04
C ALA A 101 -3.86 1.65 24.81
N SER A 102 -3.84 2.99 24.86
CA SER A 102 -3.35 3.84 23.78
C SER A 102 -1.89 4.29 23.94
N PHE A 103 -1.23 3.93 25.05
CA PHE A 103 0.11 4.39 25.36
C PHE A 103 1.15 3.72 24.45
N ALA A 104 1.98 4.55 23.81
CA ALA A 104 3.23 4.15 23.17
C ALA A 104 4.27 5.25 23.46
N GLY A 105 5.48 4.87 23.86
CA GLY A 105 6.49 5.82 24.28
C GLY A 105 7.65 5.18 25.02
N THR A 106 8.55 6.01 25.51
CA THR A 106 9.72 5.58 26.29
C THR A 106 9.48 5.87 27.77
N ILE A 107 9.57 4.83 28.59
CA ILE A 107 9.56 4.93 30.05
C ILE A 107 11.00 5.15 30.50
N THR A 108 11.20 6.18 31.33
CA THR A 108 12.52 6.63 31.80
C THR A 108 13.34 5.47 32.40
N ALA A 109 14.62 5.38 32.02
CA ALA A 109 15.52 4.36 32.57
C ALA A 109 15.61 4.44 34.10
N GLY A 110 15.50 3.29 34.77
CA GLY A 110 15.48 3.19 36.24
C GLY A 110 14.09 3.30 36.86
N GLU A 111 13.06 3.68 36.11
CA GLU A 111 11.66 3.53 36.52
C GLU A 111 11.19 2.08 36.36
N TYR A 112 10.10 1.73 37.05
CA TYR A 112 9.47 0.43 36.88
C TYR A 112 8.97 0.27 35.43
N GLY A 113 9.45 -0.75 34.73
CA GLY A 113 9.17 -0.91 33.30
C GLY A 113 9.96 0.04 32.39
N GLY A 114 11.10 0.59 32.84
CA GLY A 114 11.96 1.46 32.01
C GLY A 114 12.38 0.78 30.70
N GLY A 115 12.05 1.40 29.56
CA GLY A 115 12.14 0.79 28.24
C GLY A 115 11.29 1.52 27.20
N SER A 116 11.32 1.06 25.94
CA SER A 116 10.39 1.53 24.91
C SER A 116 9.19 0.59 24.79
N VAL A 117 8.01 1.19 24.69
CA VAL A 117 6.72 0.51 24.56
C VAL A 117 6.09 0.93 23.24
N THR A 118 5.70 -0.04 22.42
CA THR A 118 4.97 0.18 21.17
C THR A 118 3.72 -0.69 21.11
N VAL A 119 2.68 -0.23 20.41
CA VAL A 119 1.47 -1.04 20.20
C VAL A 119 1.77 -2.07 19.10
N TRP A 120 1.81 -3.34 19.50
CA TRP A 120 2.04 -4.47 18.61
C TRP A 120 0.73 -4.94 17.96
N ASP A 121 -0.37 -4.94 18.69
CA ASP A 121 -1.70 -5.20 18.16
C ASP A 121 -2.76 -4.54 19.04
N ALA A 122 -3.93 -4.25 18.48
CA ALA A 122 -5.06 -3.70 19.20
C ALA A 122 -6.34 -4.03 18.46
N GLY A 123 -7.45 -4.11 19.19
CA GLY A 123 -8.75 -4.40 18.61
C GLY A 123 -9.79 -4.70 19.68
N HIS A 124 -10.79 -5.49 19.29
CA HIS A 124 -11.84 -5.92 20.21
C HIS A 124 -11.73 -7.41 20.54
N TYR A 125 -12.32 -7.82 21.66
CA TYR A 125 -12.43 -9.21 22.06
C TYR A 125 -13.84 -9.49 22.57
N ALA A 126 -14.34 -10.69 22.26
CA ALA A 126 -15.56 -11.21 22.83
C ALA A 126 -15.22 -12.19 23.96
N THR A 127 -15.83 -12.00 25.14
CA THR A 127 -15.69 -12.95 26.26
C THR A 127 -16.61 -14.13 26.03
N GLU A 128 -16.06 -15.34 26.06
CA GLU A 128 -16.85 -16.57 26.12
C GLU A 128 -16.89 -17.14 27.53
N LYS A 129 -15.75 -17.11 28.22
CA LYS A 129 -15.63 -17.57 29.59
C LYS A 129 -14.61 -16.73 30.34
N TRP A 130 -14.95 -16.35 31.56
CA TRP A 130 -14.04 -15.62 32.43
C TRP A 130 -14.12 -16.23 33.83
N ALA A 131 -13.11 -17.02 34.20
CA ALA A 131 -12.96 -17.65 35.50
C ALA A 131 -11.55 -17.42 36.06
N ASP A 132 -11.38 -17.64 37.36
CA ASP A 132 -10.14 -17.32 38.09
C ASP A 132 -8.91 -18.13 37.64
N ASP A 133 -9.12 -19.27 36.98
CA ASP A 133 -8.08 -20.19 36.51
C ASP A 133 -8.09 -20.42 34.99
N HIS A 134 -9.11 -19.90 34.29
CA HIS A 134 -9.17 -19.94 32.83
C HIS A 134 -10.09 -18.86 32.23
N ILE A 135 -9.61 -18.23 31.17
CA ILE A 135 -10.29 -17.17 30.42
C ILE A 135 -10.31 -17.59 28.96
N THR A 136 -11.49 -17.68 28.36
CA THR A 136 -11.67 -17.95 26.93
C THR A 136 -12.26 -16.73 26.26
N VAL A 137 -11.55 -16.23 25.26
CA VAL A 137 -11.90 -15.03 24.50
C VAL A 137 -11.71 -15.27 23.02
N THR A 138 -12.48 -14.57 22.20
CA THR A 138 -12.23 -14.46 20.76
C THR A 138 -11.69 -13.07 20.46
N PHE A 139 -10.48 -12.99 19.92
CA PHE A 139 -9.87 -11.72 19.50
C PHE A 139 -10.28 -11.35 18.08
N ASP A 140 -10.45 -10.05 17.87
CA ASP A 140 -10.64 -9.38 16.59
C ASP A 140 -9.66 -8.20 16.50
N GLY A 141 -8.40 -8.51 16.19
CA GLY A 141 -7.36 -7.53 15.90
C GLY A 141 -6.55 -7.90 14.66
N THR A 142 -5.49 -7.14 14.40
CA THR A 142 -4.72 -7.28 13.15
C THR A 142 -3.83 -8.52 13.19
N ARG A 143 -3.34 -8.93 14.36
CA ARG A 143 -2.43 -10.08 14.53
C ARG A 143 -3.06 -11.20 15.36
N LEU A 144 -3.73 -10.86 16.46
CA LEU A 144 -4.52 -11.79 17.25
C LEU A 144 -5.94 -11.81 16.72
N ALA A 145 -6.29 -12.92 16.09
CA ALA A 145 -7.63 -13.18 15.59
C ALA A 145 -8.09 -14.60 15.93
N GLY A 146 -9.38 -14.77 16.23
CA GLY A 146 -9.96 -16.07 16.57
C GLY A 146 -9.85 -16.41 18.06
N ARG A 147 -10.04 -17.67 18.41
CA ARG A 147 -10.30 -18.07 19.79
C ARG A 147 -9.04 -18.45 20.56
N TYR A 148 -8.95 -17.95 21.79
CA TYR A 148 -7.82 -18.10 22.68
C TYR A 148 -8.29 -18.52 24.07
N VAL A 149 -7.41 -19.24 24.76
CA VAL A 149 -7.54 -19.51 26.17
C VAL A 149 -6.30 -19.02 26.91
N LEU A 150 -6.49 -18.25 27.98
CA LEU A 150 -5.53 -18.13 29.06
C LEU A 150 -5.93 -19.13 30.13
N PHE A 151 -5.01 -19.94 30.63
CA PHE A 151 -5.30 -20.97 31.62
C PHE A 151 -4.12 -21.17 32.55
N ARG A 152 -4.41 -21.59 33.77
CA ARG A 152 -3.41 -21.90 34.79
C ARG A 152 -3.07 -23.40 34.75
N LEU A 153 -1.77 -23.70 34.75
CA LEU A 153 -1.26 -25.06 34.96
C LEU A 153 -1.33 -25.43 36.45
N ASP A 154 -1.15 -26.71 36.76
CA ASP A 154 -1.19 -27.24 38.13
C ASP A 154 -0.15 -26.60 39.06
N ASP A 155 0.97 -26.13 38.49
CA ASP A 155 2.03 -25.41 39.22
C ASP A 155 1.70 -23.92 39.48
N GLY A 156 0.51 -23.47 39.09
CA GLY A 156 0.06 -22.08 39.24
C GLY A 156 0.48 -21.16 38.09
N THR A 157 1.22 -21.65 37.10
CA THR A 157 1.72 -20.85 35.99
C THR A 157 0.64 -20.62 34.93
N TRP A 158 0.45 -19.37 34.54
CA TRP A 158 -0.48 -19.01 33.47
C TRP A 158 0.15 -19.20 32.08
N ASN A 159 -0.64 -19.74 31.16
CA ASN A 159 -0.30 -19.92 29.76
C ASN A 159 -1.41 -19.37 28.88
N ILE A 160 -1.04 -18.85 27.71
CA ILE A 160 -1.95 -18.51 26.63
C ILE A 160 -1.79 -19.50 25.49
N ARG A 161 -2.89 -19.99 24.95
CA ARG A 161 -2.93 -20.87 23.79
C ARG A 161 -4.03 -20.40 22.85
N LYS A 162 -3.71 -20.37 21.56
CA LYS A 162 -4.73 -20.26 20.51
C LYS A 162 -5.44 -21.60 20.40
N LEU A 163 -6.75 -21.61 20.61
CA LEU A 163 -7.55 -22.82 20.65
C LEU A 163 -7.84 -23.34 19.25
N ASP A 164 -8.22 -22.44 18.36
CA ASP A 164 -8.55 -22.81 17.00
C ASP A 164 -7.25 -22.93 16.21
N ALA A 165 -7.21 -23.90 15.27
CA ALA A 165 -6.35 -23.77 14.11
C ALA A 165 -6.54 -22.35 13.62
N THR A 166 -5.44 -21.64 13.33
CA THR A 166 -5.47 -20.26 12.86
C THR A 166 -6.71 -20.06 12.04
N ARG A 167 -7.55 -19.10 12.44
CA ARG A 167 -8.65 -18.69 11.58
C ARG A 167 -7.97 -18.18 10.31
N ALA A 168 -7.65 -19.08 9.37
CA ALA A 168 -8.25 -19.00 8.07
C ALA A 168 -9.69 -18.63 8.40
N THR A 169 -9.99 -17.36 8.20
CA THR A 169 -11.32 -16.90 7.79
C THR A 169 -12.25 -18.09 7.60
N GLU A 170 -13.36 -18.14 8.35
CA GLU A 170 -14.46 -19.09 8.08
C GLU A 170 -14.48 -19.43 6.60
N PRO A 171 -14.51 -20.75 6.24
CA PRO A 171 -13.89 -21.29 5.02
C PRO A 171 -13.79 -20.17 4.05
N THR A 172 -12.58 -19.55 3.96
CA THR A 172 -12.36 -18.24 3.34
C THR A 172 -13.39 -18.15 2.27
N ALA A 173 -14.30 -17.20 2.39
CA ALA A 173 -15.06 -16.84 1.24
C ALA A 173 -13.96 -16.50 0.22
N GLU A 174 -13.57 -17.48 -0.59
CA GLU A 174 -12.43 -17.39 -1.46
C GLU A 174 -12.79 -16.17 -2.27
N LEU A 175 -11.87 -15.21 -2.32
CA LEU A 175 -12.13 -14.05 -3.15
C LEU A 175 -12.54 -14.62 -4.50
N PRO A 176 -13.75 -14.27 -4.98
CA PRO A 176 -14.22 -14.83 -6.23
C PRO A 176 -13.15 -14.56 -7.28
N GLU A 177 -13.03 -15.46 -8.25
CA GLU A 177 -12.07 -15.28 -9.33
C GLU A 177 -12.30 -13.89 -9.95
N VAL A 178 -11.33 -13.01 -9.79
CA VAL A 178 -11.45 -11.64 -10.24
C VAL A 178 -11.13 -11.57 -11.73
N PRO A 179 -11.96 -10.91 -12.53
CA PRO A 179 -11.71 -10.78 -13.95
C PRO A 179 -10.40 -10.02 -14.19
N LEU A 180 -9.63 -10.46 -15.19
CA LEU A 180 -8.50 -9.68 -15.67
C LEU A 180 -8.98 -8.31 -16.21
N PRO A 181 -8.21 -7.22 -16.02
CA PRO A 181 -8.60 -5.92 -16.52
C PRO A 181 -8.88 -5.87 -18.02
N MET A 182 -9.96 -5.20 -18.41
CA MET A 182 -10.19 -4.79 -19.80
C MET A 182 -9.14 -3.74 -20.22
N LEU A 183 -8.66 -3.82 -21.46
CA LEU A 183 -7.53 -3.02 -21.93
C LEU A 183 -7.93 -2.03 -23.02
N ALA A 184 -7.32 -0.84 -22.97
CA ALA A 184 -7.50 0.20 -23.98
C ALA A 184 -6.54 0.05 -25.17
N THR A 185 -7.05 0.37 -26.35
CA THR A 185 -6.25 0.52 -27.59
C THR A 185 -5.70 1.95 -27.67
N THR A 186 -4.44 2.10 -28.09
CA THR A 186 -3.88 3.45 -28.36
C THR A 186 -4.62 4.05 -29.55
N GLY A 187 -5.00 5.32 -29.47
CA GLY A 187 -5.63 6.00 -30.59
C GLY A 187 -5.85 7.48 -30.34
N GLU A 188 -6.61 8.09 -31.24
CA GLU A 188 -7.05 9.48 -31.14
C GLU A 188 -8.38 9.60 -30.41
N LEU A 189 -8.76 10.84 -30.07
CA LEU A 189 -10.10 11.13 -29.58
C LEU A 189 -11.16 10.67 -30.60
N PRO A 190 -12.32 10.18 -30.16
CA PRO A 190 -13.46 9.95 -31.03
C PRO A 190 -13.80 11.21 -31.85
N PRO A 191 -14.25 11.08 -33.11
CA PRO A 191 -14.71 12.21 -33.90
C PRO A 191 -15.83 12.98 -33.19
N ALA A 192 -15.90 14.30 -33.38
CA ALA A 192 -16.89 15.15 -32.73
C ALA A 192 -18.35 14.70 -33.00
N ALA A 193 -18.62 14.07 -34.15
CA ALA A 193 -19.93 13.54 -34.50
C ALA A 193 -20.35 12.32 -33.65
N GLU A 194 -19.39 11.57 -33.10
CA GLU A 194 -19.62 10.41 -32.24
C GLU A 194 -19.46 10.73 -30.76
N ASP A 195 -18.98 11.92 -30.40
CA ASP A 195 -18.54 12.27 -29.04
C ASP A 195 -19.59 11.99 -27.95
N ALA A 196 -20.87 12.15 -28.26
CA ALA A 196 -21.99 11.85 -27.35
C ALA A 196 -22.10 10.36 -26.98
N ASP A 197 -21.53 9.45 -27.78
CA ASP A 197 -21.52 8.00 -27.52
C ASP A 197 -20.36 7.56 -26.61
N TRP A 198 -19.55 8.50 -26.13
CA TRP A 198 -18.34 8.23 -25.34
C TRP A 198 -18.38 8.90 -23.96
N GLY A 199 -17.85 8.19 -22.98
CA GLY A 199 -17.46 8.76 -21.69
C GLY A 199 -15.94 8.92 -21.62
N TYR A 200 -15.49 10.00 -21.00
CA TYR A 200 -14.08 10.35 -20.91
C TYR A 200 -13.65 10.41 -19.45
N GLU A 201 -12.52 9.77 -19.17
CA GLU A 201 -11.85 9.81 -17.88
C GLU A 201 -10.41 10.28 -18.07
N PHE A 202 -9.79 10.84 -17.02
CA PHE A 202 -8.37 11.10 -17.04
C PHE A 202 -7.58 9.79 -17.06
N LYS A 203 -6.50 9.76 -17.84
CA LYS A 203 -5.55 8.65 -17.80
C LYS A 203 -4.60 8.87 -16.62
N TRP A 204 -4.74 8.01 -15.62
CA TRP A 204 -3.88 8.00 -14.44
C TRP A 204 -2.63 7.15 -14.68
N ASP A 205 -1.49 7.63 -14.18
CA ASP A 205 -0.20 6.98 -14.28
C ASP A 205 0.11 6.26 -12.95
N GLY A 206 0.09 4.92 -12.96
CA GLY A 206 0.11 4.13 -11.74
C GLY A 206 0.18 2.62 -11.99
N VAL A 207 -0.30 1.85 -11.01
CA VAL A 207 -0.44 0.39 -11.12
C VAL A 207 -1.90 0.01 -11.14
N ARG A 208 -2.33 -0.56 -12.26
CA ARG A 208 -3.66 -1.15 -12.43
C ARG A 208 -3.91 -2.22 -11.37
N ALA A 209 -5.03 -2.10 -10.67
CA ALA A 209 -5.46 -3.07 -9.67
C ALA A 209 -6.97 -3.32 -9.71
N VAL A 210 -7.37 -4.59 -9.63
CA VAL A 210 -8.75 -4.99 -9.37
C VAL A 210 -8.86 -5.36 -7.89
N ALA A 211 -9.70 -4.64 -7.16
CA ALA A 211 -9.99 -4.90 -5.77
C ALA A 211 -11.25 -5.76 -5.65
N ALA A 212 -11.16 -6.84 -4.89
CA ALA A 212 -12.31 -7.64 -4.50
C ALA A 212 -12.51 -7.56 -2.99
N VAL A 213 -13.76 -7.38 -2.60
CA VAL A 213 -14.24 -7.56 -1.24
C VAL A 213 -15.33 -8.61 -1.26
N HIS A 214 -15.14 -9.69 -0.52
CA HIS A 214 -16.14 -10.75 -0.38
C HIS A 214 -16.19 -11.21 1.07
N ARG A 215 -17.35 -11.03 1.72
CA ARG A 215 -17.61 -11.34 3.13
C ARG A 215 -16.53 -10.75 4.06
N GLY A 216 -16.13 -9.51 3.78
CA GLY A 216 -15.10 -8.78 4.53
C GLY A 216 -13.65 -9.17 4.21
N VAL A 217 -13.41 -10.22 3.40
CA VAL A 217 -12.08 -10.55 2.88
C VAL A 217 -11.75 -9.56 1.77
N PHE A 218 -10.53 -9.02 1.77
CA PHE A 218 -10.04 -8.07 0.78
C PHE A 218 -8.86 -8.64 0.01
N GLY A 219 -8.82 -8.39 -1.29
CA GLY A 219 -7.63 -8.63 -2.10
C GLY A 219 -7.50 -7.67 -3.27
N LEU A 220 -6.26 -7.50 -3.72
CA LEU A 220 -5.90 -6.75 -4.90
C LEU A 220 -5.16 -7.66 -5.88
N THR A 221 -5.60 -7.65 -7.13
CA THR A 221 -4.88 -8.31 -8.22
C THR A 221 -4.37 -7.29 -9.21
N SER A 222 -3.14 -7.50 -9.69
CA SER A 222 -2.54 -6.68 -10.73
C SER A 222 -3.16 -6.97 -12.10
N ARG A 223 -2.76 -6.17 -13.09
CA ARG A 223 -3.05 -6.40 -14.52
C ARG A 223 -2.84 -7.84 -15.02
N LYS A 224 -1.84 -8.56 -14.48
CA LYS A 224 -1.51 -9.94 -14.90
C LYS A 224 -2.21 -11.01 -14.03
N GLY A 225 -3.12 -10.61 -13.14
CA GLY A 225 -3.78 -11.51 -12.19
C GLY A 225 -2.94 -11.87 -10.96
N THR A 226 -1.71 -11.34 -10.83
CA THR A 226 -0.87 -11.57 -9.65
C THR A 226 -1.44 -10.86 -8.43
N ASP A 227 -1.49 -11.54 -7.29
CA ASP A 227 -1.83 -10.94 -5.99
C ASP A 227 -0.79 -9.86 -5.61
N ILE A 228 -1.29 -8.66 -5.36
CA ILE A 228 -0.53 -7.47 -4.95
C ILE A 228 -1.03 -6.88 -3.63
N THR A 229 -1.92 -7.58 -2.92
CA THR A 229 -2.58 -7.11 -1.70
C THR A 229 -1.58 -6.63 -0.66
N VAL A 230 -0.55 -7.43 -0.39
CA VAL A 230 0.49 -7.12 0.60
C VAL A 230 1.31 -5.87 0.27
N ARG A 231 1.35 -5.45 -1.01
CA ARG A 231 2.17 -4.33 -1.49
C ARG A 231 1.53 -2.97 -1.18
N TYR A 232 0.23 -2.98 -0.88
CA TYR A 232 -0.63 -1.79 -0.84
C TYR A 232 -1.54 -1.77 0.41
N PRO A 233 -0.95 -1.81 1.63
CA PRO A 233 -1.72 -1.89 2.88
C PRO A 233 -2.63 -0.67 3.11
N GLU A 234 -2.42 0.47 2.45
CA GLU A 234 -3.27 1.65 2.57
C GLU A 234 -4.71 1.40 2.10
N VAL A 235 -4.90 0.45 1.19
CA VAL A 235 -6.20 0.10 0.60
C VAL A 235 -6.93 -0.97 1.43
N SER A 236 -6.25 -1.60 2.40
CA SER A 236 -6.82 -2.71 3.21
C SER A 236 -8.10 -2.36 3.97
N LYS A 237 -8.40 -1.07 4.17
CA LYS A 237 -9.60 -0.59 4.83
C LYS A 237 -10.81 -0.44 3.90
N LEU A 238 -10.69 -0.81 2.63
CA LEU A 238 -11.79 -0.76 1.66
C LEU A 238 -13.04 -1.55 2.10
N PRO A 239 -12.96 -2.75 2.72
CA PRO A 239 -14.16 -3.46 3.18
C PRO A 239 -15.02 -2.66 4.15
N ALA A 240 -14.40 -1.89 5.05
CA ALA A 240 -15.13 -1.04 5.99
C ALA A 240 -15.89 0.09 5.27
N ALA A 241 -15.34 0.61 4.17
CA ALA A 241 -15.99 1.63 3.35
C ALA A 241 -17.20 1.08 2.57
N LEU A 242 -17.19 -0.22 2.29
CA LEU A 242 -18.29 -0.93 1.63
C LEU A 242 -19.36 -1.40 2.61
N ALA A 243 -19.21 -1.13 3.92
CA ALA A 243 -20.22 -1.38 4.95
C ALA A 243 -20.82 -2.81 4.96
N GLY A 244 -20.01 -3.82 4.62
CA GLY A 244 -20.42 -5.22 4.59
C GLY A 244 -20.96 -5.73 3.25
N HIS A 245 -20.98 -4.89 2.22
CA HIS A 245 -21.30 -5.29 0.85
C HIS A 245 -20.12 -5.97 0.16
N ASP A 246 -20.45 -6.91 -0.72
CA ASP A 246 -19.48 -7.58 -1.59
C ASP A 246 -19.34 -6.78 -2.88
N ALA A 247 -18.10 -6.55 -3.33
CA ALA A 247 -17.87 -5.78 -4.54
C ALA A 247 -16.57 -6.18 -5.23
N VAL A 248 -16.57 -6.07 -6.56
CA VAL A 248 -15.36 -6.10 -7.37
C VAL A 248 -15.26 -4.79 -8.12
N VAL A 249 -14.18 -4.03 -7.89
CA VAL A 249 -13.95 -2.72 -8.50
C VAL A 249 -12.60 -2.68 -9.23
N ASP A 250 -12.57 -2.00 -10.37
CA ASP A 250 -11.37 -1.81 -11.18
C ASP A 250 -10.86 -0.37 -11.00
N GLY A 251 -9.56 -0.23 -10.77
CA GLY A 251 -8.95 1.04 -10.42
C GLY A 251 -7.45 1.12 -10.73
N GLU A 252 -6.88 2.29 -10.45
CA GLU A 252 -5.46 2.57 -10.59
C GLU A 252 -4.87 2.98 -9.24
N ILE A 253 -3.79 2.34 -8.81
CA ILE A 253 -3.04 2.72 -7.61
C ILE A 253 -2.02 3.79 -7.99
N VAL A 254 -2.16 4.98 -7.43
CA VAL A 254 -1.37 6.16 -7.80
C VAL A 254 -0.66 6.75 -6.58
N ALA A 255 0.64 7.03 -6.74
CA ALA A 255 1.38 7.90 -5.82
C ALA A 255 1.22 9.36 -6.27
N MET A 256 1.01 10.27 -5.32
CA MET A 256 0.89 11.69 -5.60
C MET A 256 2.14 12.44 -5.12
N ASP A 257 2.55 13.47 -5.85
CA ASP A 257 3.58 14.43 -5.42
C ASP A 257 3.04 15.41 -4.35
N GLY A 258 3.90 16.28 -3.85
CA GLY A 258 3.52 17.29 -2.85
C GLY A 258 2.50 18.33 -3.33
N ALA A 259 2.24 18.41 -4.64
CA ALA A 259 1.21 19.25 -5.25
C ALA A 259 -0.07 18.45 -5.59
N GLY A 260 -0.13 17.16 -5.25
CA GLY A 260 -1.28 16.29 -5.50
C GLY A 260 -1.35 15.72 -6.92
N ARG A 261 -0.27 15.80 -7.71
CA ARG A 261 -0.22 15.25 -9.07
C ARG A 261 0.32 13.82 -9.08
N PRO A 262 -0.12 12.95 -10.01
CA PRO A 262 0.44 11.62 -10.15
C PRO A 262 1.96 11.64 -10.38
N ASP A 263 2.69 10.84 -9.60
CA ASP A 263 4.14 10.63 -9.70
C ASP A 263 4.43 9.12 -9.75
N PHE A 264 4.52 8.58 -10.97
CA PHE A 264 4.86 7.18 -11.18
C PHE A 264 6.24 6.81 -10.64
N GLY A 265 7.22 7.73 -10.75
CA GLY A 265 8.57 7.55 -10.23
C GLY A 265 8.59 7.28 -8.72
N ALA A 266 7.67 7.90 -7.97
CA ALA A 266 7.50 7.65 -6.55
C ALA A 266 7.00 6.23 -6.23
N LEU A 267 6.30 5.58 -7.16
CA LEU A 267 5.71 4.25 -7.01
C LEU A 267 6.71 3.11 -7.27
N GLN A 268 7.71 3.33 -8.14
CA GLN A 268 8.62 2.29 -8.64
C GLN A 268 9.31 1.50 -7.51
N ASN A 269 9.76 2.20 -6.47
CA ASN A 269 10.44 1.58 -5.33
C ASN A 269 9.56 0.61 -4.51
N ARG A 270 8.24 0.59 -4.75
CA ARG A 270 7.27 -0.23 -4.03
C ARG A 270 6.65 -1.34 -4.87
N MET A 271 6.61 -1.22 -6.20
CA MET A 271 5.84 -2.10 -7.09
C MET A 271 6.11 -3.60 -6.91
N HIS A 272 7.35 -3.97 -6.58
CA HIS A 272 7.79 -5.37 -6.45
C HIS A 272 8.12 -5.78 -5.02
N ARG A 273 7.80 -4.95 -4.01
CA ARG A 273 8.12 -5.22 -2.61
C ARG A 273 6.98 -5.95 -1.92
N THR A 274 7.31 -7.06 -1.25
CA THR A 274 6.35 -7.90 -0.51
C THR A 274 6.84 -8.23 0.90
N GLY A 275 8.01 -7.72 1.30
CA GLY A 275 8.63 -8.00 2.58
C GLY A 275 8.19 -7.08 3.73
N PRO A 276 8.77 -7.24 4.93
CA PRO A 276 8.42 -6.47 6.13
C PRO A 276 8.72 -4.96 6.00
N GLU A 277 9.45 -4.54 4.97
CA GLU A 277 9.69 -3.13 4.65
C GLU A 277 8.46 -2.39 4.11
N VAL A 278 7.46 -3.10 3.58
CA VAL A 278 6.32 -2.50 2.89
C VAL A 278 5.54 -1.49 3.76
N PRO A 279 5.18 -1.78 5.03
CA PRO A 279 4.49 -0.80 5.87
C PRO A 279 5.28 0.51 6.05
N ARG A 280 6.61 0.41 6.18
CA ARG A 280 7.49 1.58 6.30
C ARG A 280 7.51 2.41 5.01
N LEU A 281 7.59 1.74 3.86
CA LEU A 281 7.55 2.39 2.54
C LEU A 281 6.17 3.04 2.28
N ALA A 282 5.09 2.37 2.67
CA ALA A 282 3.73 2.89 2.58
C ALA A 282 3.52 4.14 3.44
N ALA A 283 4.06 4.16 4.67
CA ALA A 283 4.02 5.34 5.52
C ALA A 283 4.83 6.52 4.94
N ALA A 284 5.98 6.25 4.34
CA ALA A 284 6.86 7.29 3.78
C ALA A 284 6.32 7.89 2.47
N LYS A 285 5.76 7.06 1.59
CA LYS A 285 5.17 7.46 0.30
C LYS A 285 3.85 6.73 0.10
N PRO A 286 2.74 7.25 0.66
CA PRO A 286 1.45 6.60 0.56
C PRO A 286 0.85 6.76 -0.83
N VAL A 287 -0.03 5.83 -1.20
CA VAL A 287 -0.80 5.88 -2.46
C VAL A 287 -2.29 6.12 -2.23
N THR A 288 -2.99 6.36 -3.33
CA THR A 288 -4.45 6.41 -3.41
C THR A 288 -4.93 5.46 -4.50
N PHE A 289 -5.99 4.70 -4.23
CA PHE A 289 -6.66 3.85 -5.21
C PHE A 289 -7.78 4.62 -5.92
N LEU A 290 -7.56 4.91 -7.20
CA LEU A 290 -8.48 5.66 -8.06
C LEU A 290 -9.42 4.69 -8.77
N VAL A 291 -10.66 4.60 -8.32
CA VAL A 291 -11.65 3.61 -8.78
C VAL A 291 -12.43 4.18 -9.97
N PHE A 292 -12.52 3.44 -11.06
CA PHE A 292 -13.22 3.91 -12.28
C PHE A 292 -14.19 2.89 -12.90
N ASP A 293 -14.30 1.66 -12.38
CA ASP A 293 -15.33 0.72 -12.84
C ASP A 293 -15.80 -0.20 -11.70
N LEU A 294 -17.06 -0.66 -11.79
CA LEU A 294 -17.69 -1.57 -10.85
C LEU A 294 -18.11 -2.82 -11.62
N LEU A 295 -17.48 -3.95 -11.31
CA LEU A 295 -17.60 -5.20 -12.06
C LEU A 295 -18.58 -6.16 -11.40
N SER A 296 -18.71 -6.10 -10.08
CA SER A 296 -19.70 -6.88 -9.33
C SER A 296 -20.16 -6.14 -8.08
N TRP A 297 -21.40 -6.38 -7.68
CA TRP A 297 -22.00 -5.86 -6.45
C TRP A 297 -22.96 -6.89 -5.85
N ASP A 298 -22.73 -7.29 -4.58
CA ASP A 298 -23.54 -8.27 -3.84
C ASP A 298 -23.90 -9.55 -4.64
N GLY A 299 -22.92 -10.07 -5.39
CA GLY A 299 -23.07 -11.27 -6.21
C GLY A 299 -23.72 -11.06 -7.58
N GLU A 300 -24.18 -9.85 -7.92
CA GLU A 300 -24.55 -9.49 -9.29
C GLU A 300 -23.27 -9.27 -10.11
N ASP A 301 -23.15 -9.95 -11.24
CA ASP A 301 -22.14 -9.66 -12.26
C ASP A 301 -22.62 -8.50 -13.13
N LEU A 302 -21.85 -7.42 -13.14
CA LEU A 302 -22.18 -6.18 -13.85
C LEU A 302 -21.43 -6.06 -15.17
N THR A 303 -20.54 -6.99 -15.52
CA THR A 303 -19.67 -6.89 -16.70
C THR A 303 -20.45 -6.83 -18.02
N ALA A 304 -21.63 -7.45 -18.07
CA ALA A 304 -22.54 -7.41 -19.22
C ALA A 304 -23.30 -6.08 -19.38
N LEU A 305 -23.39 -5.26 -18.32
CA LEU A 305 -24.02 -3.94 -18.39
C LEU A 305 -23.20 -2.98 -19.23
N THR A 306 -23.84 -1.93 -19.73
CA THR A 306 -23.15 -0.86 -20.45
C THR A 306 -22.21 -0.10 -19.51
N TYR A 307 -21.14 0.47 -20.05
CA TYR A 307 -20.19 1.29 -19.29
C TYR A 307 -20.89 2.44 -18.55
N ALA A 308 -21.89 3.07 -19.19
CA ALA A 308 -22.67 4.13 -18.56
C ALA A 308 -23.39 3.65 -17.29
N GLU A 309 -24.06 2.50 -17.34
CA GLU A 309 -24.77 1.92 -16.19
C GLU A 309 -23.80 1.52 -15.07
N ARG A 310 -22.65 0.90 -15.40
CA ARG A 310 -21.65 0.54 -14.38
C ARG A 310 -21.07 1.77 -13.69
N ARG A 311 -20.82 2.86 -14.43
CA ARG A 311 -20.35 4.12 -13.83
C ARG A 311 -21.40 4.78 -12.95
N GLU A 312 -22.65 4.85 -13.39
CA GLU A 312 -23.74 5.40 -12.56
C GLU A 312 -23.90 4.60 -11.26
N ARG A 313 -23.85 3.27 -11.32
CA ARG A 313 -23.87 2.41 -10.12
C ARG A 313 -22.67 2.65 -9.22
N LEU A 314 -21.46 2.76 -9.79
CA LEU A 314 -20.25 3.09 -9.01
C LEU A 314 -20.34 4.46 -8.34
N ASP A 315 -20.83 5.49 -9.04
CA ASP A 315 -21.00 6.83 -8.46
C ASP A 315 -22.04 6.83 -7.33
N ALA A 316 -23.11 6.03 -7.46
CA ALA A 316 -24.14 5.88 -6.44
C ALA A 316 -23.63 5.26 -5.13
N LEU A 317 -22.51 4.52 -5.16
CA LEU A 317 -21.86 4.01 -3.95
C LEU A 317 -21.28 5.11 -3.07
N GLY A 318 -21.00 6.29 -3.65
CA GLY A 318 -20.33 7.38 -2.93
C GLY A 318 -18.95 6.99 -2.40
N LEU A 319 -18.30 6.00 -3.06
CA LEU A 319 -17.06 5.37 -2.58
C LEU A 319 -15.92 6.40 -2.57
N THR A 320 -15.73 6.99 -1.39
CA THR A 320 -14.76 8.04 -1.11
C THR A 320 -14.14 7.77 0.26
N GLY A 321 -12.83 7.94 0.37
CA GLY A 321 -12.12 7.74 1.62
C GLY A 321 -10.73 8.34 1.56
N HIS A 322 -9.98 8.19 2.65
CA HIS A 322 -8.64 8.79 2.72
C HIS A 322 -7.68 8.23 1.65
N ARG A 323 -7.81 6.94 1.31
CA ARG A 323 -6.86 6.22 0.43
C ARG A 323 -7.49 5.61 -0.81
N TRP A 324 -8.73 6.01 -1.12
CA TRP A 324 -9.44 5.63 -2.33
C TRP A 324 -10.45 6.71 -2.72
N VAL A 325 -10.72 6.82 -4.00
CA VAL A 325 -11.72 7.77 -4.51
C VAL A 325 -12.26 7.26 -5.85
N THR A 326 -13.58 7.40 -6.04
CA THR A 326 -14.21 7.20 -7.34
C THR A 326 -13.85 8.36 -8.26
N THR A 327 -13.25 8.08 -9.41
CA THR A 327 -12.77 9.13 -10.32
C THR A 327 -13.90 9.76 -11.11
N PRO A 328 -13.87 11.08 -11.37
CA PRO A 328 -14.87 11.71 -12.22
C PRO A 328 -14.80 11.17 -13.65
N TRP A 329 -15.94 11.19 -14.33
CA TRP A 329 -16.08 10.86 -15.74
C TRP A 329 -17.03 11.85 -16.41
N PHE A 330 -16.89 12.04 -17.71
CA PHE A 330 -17.62 13.05 -18.46
C PHE A 330 -18.25 12.43 -19.70
N ARG A 331 -19.56 12.60 -19.91
CA ARG A 331 -20.24 12.18 -21.14
C ARG A 331 -20.03 13.23 -22.22
N GLY A 332 -19.48 12.82 -23.36
CA GLY A 332 -19.04 13.77 -24.38
C GLY A 332 -17.97 14.74 -23.89
N SER A 333 -17.80 15.83 -24.64
CA SER A 333 -16.81 16.88 -24.42
C SER A 333 -15.37 16.36 -24.41
N GLY A 334 -15.03 15.34 -25.20
CA GLY A 334 -13.71 14.70 -25.18
C GLY A 334 -12.55 15.68 -25.37
N ALA A 335 -12.71 16.66 -26.26
CA ALA A 335 -11.73 17.71 -26.48
C ALA A 335 -11.48 18.58 -25.23
N GLY A 336 -12.54 18.90 -24.48
CA GLY A 336 -12.44 19.68 -23.24
C GLY A 336 -11.73 18.90 -22.12
N VAL A 337 -12.07 17.62 -21.95
CA VAL A 337 -11.42 16.75 -20.96
C VAL A 337 -9.95 16.54 -21.32
N HIS A 338 -9.63 16.35 -22.59
CA HIS A 338 -8.25 16.25 -23.06
C HIS A 338 -7.46 17.56 -22.83
N ALA A 339 -8.06 18.72 -23.12
CA ALA A 339 -7.42 20.01 -22.82
C ALA A 339 -7.14 20.18 -21.31
N ALA A 340 -8.10 19.82 -20.45
CA ALA A 340 -7.92 19.84 -19.00
C ALA A 340 -6.82 18.86 -18.55
N SER A 341 -6.72 17.69 -19.18
CA SER A 341 -5.64 16.73 -18.93
C SER A 341 -4.27 17.33 -19.21
N VAL A 342 -4.12 18.04 -20.33
CA VAL A 342 -2.88 18.75 -20.70
C VAL A 342 -2.57 19.87 -19.70
N GLU A 343 -3.56 20.70 -19.35
CA GLU A 343 -3.39 21.81 -18.41
C GLU A 343 -2.92 21.34 -17.02
N ASN A 344 -3.43 20.19 -16.57
CA ASN A 344 -3.07 19.60 -15.27
C ASN A 344 -1.83 18.69 -15.32
N GLY A 345 -1.18 18.57 -16.48
CA GLY A 345 0.02 17.75 -16.66
C GLY A 345 -0.22 16.25 -16.44
N LEU A 346 -1.44 15.77 -16.69
CA LEU A 346 -1.79 14.35 -16.59
C LEU A 346 -1.29 13.58 -17.81
N GLU A 347 -1.38 12.25 -17.79
CA GLU A 347 -0.84 11.41 -18.87
C GLU A 347 -1.67 11.50 -20.16
N GLY A 348 -2.97 11.76 -20.03
CA GLY A 348 -3.90 11.73 -21.16
C GLY A 348 -5.35 11.56 -20.72
N VAL A 349 -6.14 10.97 -21.60
CA VAL A 349 -7.52 10.56 -21.34
C VAL A 349 -7.76 9.13 -21.80
N VAL A 350 -8.74 8.47 -21.18
CA VAL A 350 -9.29 7.21 -21.65
C VAL A 350 -10.72 7.48 -22.09
N ALA A 351 -11.00 7.35 -23.38
CA ALA A 351 -12.34 7.39 -23.94
C ALA A 351 -12.93 5.98 -23.90
N LYS A 352 -14.12 5.81 -23.31
CA LYS A 352 -14.83 4.55 -23.18
C LYS A 352 -16.21 4.66 -23.82
N ARG A 353 -16.56 3.78 -24.76
CA ARG A 353 -17.87 3.80 -25.44
C ARG A 353 -18.98 3.54 -24.43
N LEU A 354 -19.96 4.43 -24.33
CA LEU A 354 -21.02 4.41 -23.31
C LEU A 354 -21.80 3.09 -23.30
N GLY A 355 -22.14 2.59 -24.48
CA GLY A 355 -22.88 1.34 -24.68
C GLY A 355 -22.04 0.06 -24.60
N SER A 356 -20.74 0.13 -24.24
CA SER A 356 -19.87 -1.05 -24.25
C SER A 356 -19.95 -1.87 -22.95
N ALA A 357 -20.02 -3.19 -23.10
CA ALA A 357 -19.82 -4.13 -21.99
C ALA A 357 -18.35 -4.19 -21.56
N TYR A 358 -18.10 -4.58 -20.32
CA TYR A 358 -16.76 -4.89 -19.85
C TYR A 358 -16.31 -6.24 -20.40
N ARG A 359 -15.10 -6.30 -20.97
CA ARG A 359 -14.55 -7.53 -21.57
C ARG A 359 -13.25 -7.91 -20.87
N PRO A 360 -13.31 -8.80 -19.86
CA PRO A 360 -12.15 -9.19 -19.07
C PRO A 360 -10.95 -9.63 -19.93
N GLY A 361 -9.77 -9.08 -19.66
CA GLY A 361 -8.51 -9.39 -20.35
C GLY A 361 -8.43 -8.97 -21.83
N VAL A 362 -9.50 -8.42 -22.41
CA VAL A 362 -9.55 -8.08 -23.84
C VAL A 362 -9.09 -6.64 -24.07
N ARG A 363 -8.20 -6.46 -25.06
CA ARG A 363 -7.93 -5.13 -25.64
C ARG A 363 -8.97 -4.80 -26.68
N SER A 364 -9.63 -3.66 -26.52
CA SER A 364 -10.74 -3.26 -27.39
C SER A 364 -10.59 -1.82 -27.91
N LEU A 365 -11.22 -1.53 -29.05
CA LEU A 365 -11.42 -0.18 -29.56
C LEU A 365 -12.51 0.59 -28.81
N ASP A 366 -13.33 -0.09 -28.00
CA ASP A 366 -14.33 0.55 -27.14
C ASP A 366 -13.69 1.33 -26.00
N TRP A 367 -12.44 1.01 -25.65
CA TRP A 367 -11.62 1.79 -24.74
C TRP A 367 -10.42 2.32 -25.52
N ARG A 368 -10.31 3.63 -25.66
CA ARG A 368 -9.21 4.29 -26.38
C ARG A 368 -8.41 5.13 -25.41
N LYS A 369 -7.10 4.88 -25.33
CA LYS A 369 -6.19 5.74 -24.58
C LYS A 369 -5.60 6.78 -25.53
N VAL A 370 -5.79 8.05 -25.19
CA VAL A 370 -5.25 9.20 -25.90
C VAL A 370 -4.23 9.85 -24.97
N LYS A 371 -2.95 9.75 -25.31
CA LYS A 371 -1.86 10.29 -24.47
C LYS A 371 -1.59 11.74 -24.83
N ASN A 372 -1.34 12.58 -23.81
CA ASN A 372 -0.91 13.97 -23.99
C ASN A 372 0.53 14.06 -24.54
N VAL A 373 1.35 13.10 -24.12
CA VAL A 373 2.77 13.02 -24.45
C VAL A 373 3.07 11.64 -25.02
N ARG A 374 3.85 11.61 -26.10
CA ARG A 374 4.33 10.36 -26.67
C ARG A 374 5.39 9.77 -25.74
N THR A 375 5.40 8.46 -25.61
CA THR A 375 6.38 7.73 -24.80
C THR A 375 7.08 6.71 -25.67
N GLN A 376 8.35 6.45 -25.39
CA GLN A 376 9.15 5.46 -26.09
C GLN A 376 9.95 4.68 -25.05
N SER A 377 9.83 3.35 -25.09
CA SER A 377 10.74 2.45 -24.41
C SER A 377 12.13 2.55 -25.07
N VAL A 378 13.19 2.67 -24.29
CA VAL A 378 14.56 2.90 -24.79
C VAL A 378 15.56 2.06 -24.01
N VAL A 379 16.62 1.61 -24.69
CA VAL A 379 17.74 0.92 -24.08
C VAL A 379 18.83 1.95 -23.76
N VAL A 380 19.31 1.96 -22.51
CA VAL A 380 20.35 2.88 -22.05
C VAL A 380 21.72 2.31 -22.40
N GLY A 381 22.49 3.03 -23.22
CA GLY A 381 23.82 2.61 -23.67
C GLY A 381 24.97 3.42 -23.07
N GLY A 382 24.67 4.46 -22.32
CA GLY A 382 25.68 5.27 -21.64
C GLY A 382 25.10 6.42 -20.85
N TRP A 383 25.96 7.23 -20.27
CA TRP A 383 25.58 8.42 -19.53
C TRP A 383 26.64 9.51 -19.64
N ARG A 384 26.28 10.74 -19.28
CA ARG A 384 27.19 11.89 -19.23
C ARG A 384 27.18 12.51 -17.83
N PRO A 385 28.32 12.99 -17.31
CA PRO A 385 28.39 13.61 -16.00
C PRO A 385 27.53 14.87 -15.88
N GLY A 386 26.93 15.06 -14.70
CA GLY A 386 26.22 16.28 -14.37
C GLY A 386 27.15 17.46 -14.14
N GLN A 387 26.59 18.66 -14.26
CA GLN A 387 27.27 19.92 -13.93
C GLN A 387 26.61 20.59 -12.72
N GLY A 388 27.32 21.49 -12.06
CA GLY A 388 26.82 22.26 -10.91
C GLY A 388 26.37 21.36 -9.76
N ARG A 389 25.09 21.47 -9.36
CA ARG A 389 24.52 20.68 -8.25
C ARG A 389 24.54 19.15 -8.48
N ARG A 390 24.70 18.71 -9.73
CA ARG A 390 24.80 17.29 -10.13
C ARG A 390 26.24 16.87 -10.47
N ALA A 391 27.23 17.69 -10.13
CA ALA A 391 28.63 17.34 -10.36
C ALA A 391 29.00 16.05 -9.58
N GLY A 392 29.75 15.16 -10.22
CA GLY A 392 30.21 13.91 -9.63
C GLY A 392 29.23 12.73 -9.74
N GLY A 393 28.12 12.88 -10.48
CA GLY A 393 27.20 11.77 -10.76
C GLY A 393 26.53 11.91 -12.14
N VAL A 394 25.46 11.15 -12.35
CA VAL A 394 24.73 11.09 -13.63
C VAL A 394 24.03 12.42 -13.93
N GLY A 395 24.39 13.05 -15.04
CA GLY A 395 23.75 14.27 -15.56
C GLY A 395 22.65 13.98 -16.59
N SER A 396 22.92 13.04 -17.48
CA SER A 396 21.97 12.59 -18.51
C SER A 396 22.29 11.17 -18.96
N LEU A 397 21.27 10.42 -19.39
CA LEU A 397 21.41 9.10 -20.01
C LEU A 397 21.46 9.23 -21.54
N LEU A 398 22.31 8.43 -22.17
CA LEU A 398 22.37 8.22 -23.62
C LEU A 398 21.61 6.93 -23.93
N PHE A 399 20.68 6.98 -24.89
CA PHE A 399 19.79 5.85 -25.15
C PHE A 399 19.56 5.62 -26.65
N GLY A 400 19.04 4.44 -26.96
CA GLY A 400 18.72 4.01 -28.31
C GLY A 400 17.55 3.06 -28.36
N VAL A 401 17.16 2.72 -29.58
CA VAL A 401 16.16 1.69 -29.89
C VAL A 401 16.82 0.68 -30.83
N PRO A 402 16.77 -0.62 -30.53
CA PRO A 402 17.23 -1.66 -31.45
C PRO A 402 16.55 -1.57 -32.83
N ASP A 403 17.30 -1.80 -33.90
CA ASP A 403 16.73 -2.03 -35.23
C ASP A 403 16.30 -3.50 -35.43
N ASP A 404 15.74 -3.82 -36.59
CA ASP A 404 15.28 -5.18 -36.92
C ASP A 404 16.41 -6.23 -36.92
N GLU A 405 17.68 -5.80 -36.95
CA GLU A 405 18.87 -6.67 -36.84
C GLU A 405 19.40 -6.76 -35.41
N GLY A 406 18.71 -6.17 -34.42
CA GLY A 406 19.11 -6.13 -33.00
C GLY A 406 20.23 -5.13 -32.71
N ARG A 407 20.57 -4.23 -33.64
CA ARG A 407 21.64 -3.24 -33.44
C ARG A 407 21.07 -2.02 -32.75
N LEU A 408 21.69 -1.59 -31.64
CA LEU A 408 21.22 -0.44 -30.88
C LEU A 408 21.46 0.89 -31.63
N ILE A 409 20.39 1.50 -32.15
CA ILE A 409 20.47 2.78 -32.88
C ILE A 409 20.29 3.94 -31.90
N TYR A 410 21.24 4.88 -31.91
CA TYR A 410 21.19 6.04 -31.01
C TYR A 410 19.98 6.94 -31.29
N ALA A 411 19.12 7.10 -30.28
CA ALA A 411 17.87 7.85 -30.37
C ALA A 411 17.89 9.17 -29.58
N GLY A 412 18.95 9.43 -28.79
CA GLY A 412 19.15 10.71 -28.12
C GLY A 412 19.69 10.60 -26.71
N HIS A 413 19.44 11.65 -25.91
CA HIS A 413 19.84 11.71 -24.51
C HIS A 413 18.78 12.42 -23.67
N VAL A 414 18.70 12.08 -22.39
CA VAL A 414 17.71 12.63 -21.44
C VAL A 414 18.37 13.05 -20.15
N GLY A 415 18.17 14.31 -19.74
CA GLY A 415 18.72 14.89 -18.49
C GLY A 415 17.66 15.43 -17.53
N THR A 416 16.38 15.26 -17.84
CA THR A 416 15.23 15.72 -17.05
C THR A 416 14.33 14.54 -16.68
N GLY A 417 13.41 14.72 -15.72
CA GLY A 417 12.51 13.65 -15.27
C GLY A 417 13.07 12.75 -14.16
N PHE A 418 14.27 13.05 -13.65
CA PHE A 418 14.89 12.29 -12.56
C PHE A 418 14.73 12.97 -11.20
N THR A 419 14.50 12.17 -10.16
CA THR A 419 14.81 12.56 -8.77
C THR A 419 16.29 12.29 -8.48
N ASP A 420 16.87 12.99 -7.50
CA ASP A 420 18.27 12.75 -7.12
C ASP A 420 18.50 11.34 -6.57
N GLN A 421 17.46 10.74 -5.97
CA GLN A 421 17.52 9.34 -5.52
C GLN A 421 17.51 8.39 -6.72
N ALA A 422 16.65 8.61 -7.72
CA ALA A 422 16.59 7.78 -8.92
C ALA A 422 17.92 7.77 -9.68
N LEU A 423 18.62 8.91 -9.77
CA LEU A 423 19.94 8.97 -10.39
C LEU A 423 20.97 8.10 -9.65
N ARG A 424 20.98 8.16 -8.31
CA ARG A 424 21.86 7.31 -7.49
C ARG A 424 21.53 5.83 -7.62
N ASP A 425 20.25 5.51 -7.72
CA ASP A 425 19.79 4.13 -7.86
C ASP A 425 20.20 3.57 -9.24
N LEU A 426 20.01 4.35 -10.31
CA LEU A 426 20.46 4.02 -11.68
C LEU A 426 21.97 3.81 -11.75
N GLU A 427 22.76 4.72 -11.15
CA GLU A 427 24.22 4.64 -11.20
C GLU A 427 24.77 3.33 -10.61
N ARG A 428 24.08 2.75 -9.62
CA ARG A 428 24.45 1.45 -9.03
C ARG A 428 24.13 0.26 -9.93
N MET A 429 23.28 0.43 -10.94
CA MET A 429 22.90 -0.63 -11.88
C MET A 429 23.82 -0.68 -13.11
N PHE A 430 24.67 0.33 -13.31
CA PHE A 430 25.48 0.44 -14.50
C PHE A 430 26.66 -0.55 -14.49
N THR A 431 26.71 -1.39 -15.52
CA THR A 431 27.90 -2.18 -15.84
C THR A 431 28.74 -1.42 -16.84
N ALA A 432 29.91 -0.91 -16.44
CA ALA A 432 30.74 -0.09 -17.31
C ALA A 432 31.37 -0.89 -18.47
N ARG A 433 31.49 -0.24 -19.64
CA ARG A 433 32.21 -0.78 -20.81
C ARG A 433 33.14 0.26 -21.44
N THR A 434 34.08 -0.20 -22.25
CA THR A 434 35.12 0.65 -22.86
C THR A 434 34.69 1.30 -24.18
N THR A 435 33.77 0.69 -24.92
CA THR A 435 33.35 1.10 -26.25
C THR A 435 31.86 1.42 -26.30
N SER A 436 31.45 2.28 -27.23
CA SER A 436 30.04 2.61 -27.40
C SER A 436 29.23 1.37 -27.80
N PRO A 437 28.07 1.10 -27.17
CA PRO A 437 27.17 0.04 -27.61
C PRO A 437 26.30 0.44 -28.81
N PHE A 438 26.28 1.73 -29.17
CA PHE A 438 25.49 2.23 -30.28
C PHE A 438 26.13 1.85 -31.61
N HIS A 439 25.31 1.40 -32.54
CA HIS A 439 25.75 1.10 -33.90
C HIS A 439 26.06 2.38 -34.68
N GLY A 440 27.15 2.34 -35.46
CA GLY A 440 27.62 3.47 -36.26
C GLY A 440 28.51 4.45 -35.49
N THR A 441 28.84 5.58 -36.13
CA THR A 441 29.68 6.62 -35.53
C THR A 441 28.81 7.71 -34.94
N LEU A 442 29.00 7.98 -33.64
CA LEU A 442 28.30 9.07 -32.96
C LEU A 442 29.02 10.41 -33.11
N PRO A 443 28.30 11.55 -33.13
CA PRO A 443 28.91 12.87 -33.14
C PRO A 443 29.81 13.09 -31.91
N ARG A 444 30.94 13.78 -32.10
CA ARG A 444 31.90 14.08 -31.00
C ARG A 444 31.25 14.77 -29.81
N GLU A 445 30.23 15.58 -30.04
CA GLU A 445 29.46 16.26 -28.98
C GLU A 445 28.76 15.30 -28.03
N VAL A 446 28.37 14.12 -28.52
CA VAL A 446 27.79 13.04 -27.72
C VAL A 446 28.89 12.26 -27.01
N THR A 447 29.99 11.95 -27.70
CA THR A 447 31.01 11.01 -27.20
C THR A 447 32.04 11.62 -26.26
N ARG A 448 32.29 12.94 -26.31
CA ARG A 448 33.44 13.58 -25.62
C ARG A 448 33.48 13.31 -24.12
N ASP A 449 32.31 13.33 -23.48
CA ASP A 449 32.17 13.18 -22.02
C ASP A 449 31.25 11.98 -21.68
N ALA A 450 31.16 10.99 -22.57
CA ALA A 450 30.29 9.83 -22.39
C ALA A 450 31.00 8.72 -21.63
N HIS A 451 30.29 8.14 -20.68
CA HIS A 451 30.62 6.88 -20.03
C HIS A 451 29.70 5.80 -20.60
N TRP A 452 30.29 4.77 -21.20
CA TRP A 452 29.54 3.69 -21.84
C TRP A 452 29.19 2.62 -20.81
N ILE A 453 28.00 2.03 -20.96
CA ILE A 453 27.54 0.93 -20.12
C ILE A 453 27.01 -0.22 -20.98
N GLU A 454 26.94 -1.42 -20.42
CA GLU A 454 26.24 -2.53 -21.08
C GLU A 454 24.78 -2.15 -21.36
N PRO A 455 24.25 -2.45 -22.57
CA PRO A 455 22.90 -2.05 -22.97
C PRO A 455 21.84 -3.03 -22.45
N ASP A 456 21.87 -3.31 -21.15
CA ASP A 456 20.95 -4.24 -20.46
C ASP A 456 19.82 -3.53 -19.71
N LEU A 457 19.87 -2.19 -19.62
CA LEU A 457 18.88 -1.39 -18.92
C LEU A 457 17.84 -0.79 -19.87
N VAL A 458 16.58 -1.18 -19.69
CA VAL A 458 15.43 -0.60 -20.39
C VAL A 458 14.74 0.45 -19.52
N GLY A 459 14.40 1.59 -20.10
CA GLY A 459 13.52 2.56 -19.46
C GLY A 459 12.57 3.22 -20.44
N GLU A 460 11.76 4.15 -19.94
CA GLU A 460 10.77 4.86 -20.72
C GLU A 460 11.05 6.36 -20.69
N VAL A 461 10.92 7.00 -21.86
CA VAL A 461 11.04 8.44 -22.00
C VAL A 461 9.78 9.02 -22.64
N ALA A 462 9.27 10.12 -22.08
CA ALA A 462 8.28 10.95 -22.75
C ALA A 462 8.98 11.93 -23.69
N TYR A 463 8.42 12.18 -24.87
CA TYR A 463 9.04 13.03 -25.89
C TYR A 463 7.99 13.81 -26.69
N ALA A 464 8.44 14.87 -27.37
CA ALA A 464 7.58 15.70 -28.20
C ALA A 464 7.35 15.09 -29.59
N VAL A 465 8.45 14.78 -30.30
CA VAL A 465 8.41 14.25 -31.67
C VAL A 465 9.68 13.48 -32.01
N TRP A 466 9.59 12.54 -32.95
CA TRP A 466 10.73 11.95 -33.65
C TRP A 466 11.24 12.93 -34.71
N THR A 467 12.54 13.23 -34.73
CA THR A 467 13.15 13.99 -35.82
C THR A 467 13.38 13.13 -37.05
N ALA A 468 13.61 13.75 -38.21
CA ALA A 468 13.90 13.03 -39.46
C ALA A 468 15.16 12.15 -39.36
N GLU A 469 16.08 12.50 -38.46
CA GLU A 469 17.31 11.76 -38.19
C GLU A 469 17.12 10.65 -37.13
N GLY A 470 15.89 10.31 -36.77
CA GLY A 470 15.59 9.24 -35.81
C GLY A 470 15.97 9.58 -34.38
N ARG A 471 15.80 10.84 -33.95
CA ARG A 471 16.07 11.27 -32.56
C ARG A 471 14.81 11.73 -31.84
N LEU A 472 14.76 11.52 -30.54
CA LEU A 472 13.69 12.04 -29.69
C LEU A 472 13.95 13.50 -29.31
N ARG A 473 12.96 14.36 -29.56
CA ARG A 473 13.03 15.77 -29.19
C ARG A 473 12.40 16.03 -27.82
N HIS A 474 13.10 16.79 -26.96
CA HIS A 474 12.70 17.12 -25.59
C HIS A 474 12.34 15.91 -24.71
N PRO A 475 13.19 14.86 -24.66
CA PRO A 475 12.89 13.69 -23.85
C PRO A 475 12.94 14.03 -22.36
N SER A 476 12.04 13.38 -21.60
CA SER A 476 12.01 13.40 -20.13
C SER A 476 11.86 11.98 -19.61
N TRP A 477 12.70 11.61 -18.64
CA TRP A 477 12.73 10.25 -18.09
C TRP A 477 11.48 9.96 -17.30
N LYS A 478 10.88 8.79 -17.54
CA LYS A 478 9.69 8.32 -16.83
C LYS A 478 9.99 7.22 -15.82
N GLY A 479 11.00 6.40 -16.08
CA GLY A 479 11.40 5.35 -15.16
C GLY A 479 12.03 4.15 -15.87
N ILE A 480 12.53 3.21 -15.08
CA ILE A 480 12.99 1.89 -15.55
C ILE A 480 11.78 1.01 -15.89
N ARG A 481 11.93 0.14 -16.90
CA ARG A 481 10.93 -0.85 -17.34
C ARG A 481 11.45 -2.27 -17.11
N ASP A 482 11.39 -2.72 -15.85
CA ASP A 482 11.83 -4.07 -15.43
C ASP A 482 10.96 -5.20 -16.04
N ASP A 483 9.88 -4.84 -16.75
CA ASP A 483 8.99 -5.76 -17.43
C ASP A 483 9.36 -6.04 -18.89
N LEU A 484 10.42 -5.41 -19.41
CA LEU A 484 10.91 -5.54 -20.79
C LEU A 484 12.40 -5.87 -20.81
N GLU A 485 12.80 -6.77 -21.70
CA GLU A 485 14.19 -7.00 -22.06
C GLU A 485 14.60 -6.02 -23.18
N PRO A 486 15.91 -5.74 -23.38
CA PRO A 486 16.37 -4.86 -24.46
C PRO A 486 15.86 -5.26 -25.84
N ASP A 487 15.75 -6.56 -26.12
CA ASP A 487 15.27 -7.10 -27.39
C ASP A 487 13.75 -6.91 -27.60
N ASP A 488 12.99 -6.61 -26.54
CA ASP A 488 11.56 -6.29 -26.63
C ASP A 488 11.31 -4.83 -27.06
N VAL A 489 12.36 -3.99 -27.06
CA VAL A 489 12.26 -2.57 -27.33
C VAL A 489 12.19 -2.31 -28.84
N VAL A 490 11.06 -1.77 -29.29
CA VAL A 490 10.82 -1.38 -30.69
C VAL A 490 10.37 0.08 -30.77
N VAL A 491 10.47 0.71 -31.95
CA VAL A 491 9.92 2.05 -32.18
C VAL A 491 8.39 1.98 -32.00
N GLU A 492 7.88 2.70 -31.00
CA GLU A 492 6.46 2.74 -30.70
C GLU A 492 5.71 3.63 -31.71
N PRO A 493 4.52 3.22 -32.17
CA PRO A 493 3.74 3.92 -33.20
C PRO A 493 3.25 5.31 -32.79
#